data_AF-A0A7K7YHZ1-F1
#
_entry.id   AF-A0A7K7YHZ1-F1
#
_cell.length_a   1.000
_cell.length_b   1.000
_cell.length_c   1.000
_cell.angle_alpha   90.00
_cell.angle_beta   90.00
_cell.angle_gamma   90.00
#
_symmetry.space_group_name_H-M   'P 1'
#
loop_
_entity.id
_entity.type
_entity.pdbx_description
1 polymer ?
#
loop_
_entity_poly.entity_id
_entity_poly.type
_entity_poly.pdbx_seq_one_letter_code
_entity_poly.pdbx_strand_id
1 'polypeptide(L)' 'TGFDCRCGNLFCGLHRYSDKHNCPYDYKAEAAEKIRKENPVVVAEKIQRI' A
#
# COMPACT_ATOMS: atom_id res chain seq x y z
N THR A 1 20.86 10.08 -13.86
CA THR A 1 20.10 8.89 -13.45
C THR A 1 18.78 9.32 -12.88
N GLY A 2 17.67 8.91 -13.49
CA GLY A 2 16.32 9.19 -12.98
C GLY A 2 15.79 8.02 -12.17
N PHE A 3 14.86 8.32 -11.27
CA PHE A 3 14.12 7.34 -10.47
C PHE A 3 12.71 7.22 -11.02
N ASP A 4 12.27 6.01 -11.31
CA ASP A 4 10.87 5.73 -11.65
C ASP A 4 9.99 5.86 -10.40
N CYS A 5 8.80 6.43 -10.58
CA CYS A 5 7.77 6.42 -9.57
C CYS A 5 6.60 5.53 -10.00
N ARG A 6 5.85 5.00 -9.03
CA ARG A 6 4.64 4.19 -9.27
C ARG A 6 3.54 4.91 -10.04
N CYS A 7 3.58 6.25 -10.10
CA CYS A 7 2.69 7.03 -10.96
C CYS A 7 3.06 7.02 -12.45
N GLY A 8 4.16 6.36 -12.85
CA GLY A 8 4.62 6.26 -14.23
C GLY A 8 5.55 7.40 -14.69
N ASN A 9 5.83 8.36 -13.81
CA ASN A 9 6.74 9.47 -14.09
C ASN A 9 8.18 9.16 -13.61
N LEU A 10 9.14 9.88 -14.19
CA LEU A 10 10.56 9.79 -13.86
C LEU A 10 11.02 11.08 -13.16
N PHE A 11 11.66 10.94 -12.00
CA PHE A 11 12.08 12.07 -11.16
C PHE A 11 13.57 12.06 -10.85
N CYS A 12 14.11 13.22 -10.48
CA CYS A 12 15.47 13.35 -9.93
C CYS A 12 15.50 12.92 -8.45
N GLY A 13 16.71 12.76 -7.88
CA GLY A 13 16.88 12.27 -6.50
C GLY A 13 16.18 13.10 -5.42
N LEU A 14 15.88 14.38 -5.69
CA LEU A 14 15.15 15.26 -4.79
C LEU A 14 13.63 15.06 -4.85
N HIS A 15 13.08 14.68 -6.01
CA HIS A 15 11.63 14.56 -6.24
C HIS A 15 11.15 13.11 -6.30
N ARG A 16 12.03 12.14 -6.05
CA ARG A 16 11.73 10.69 -6.05
C ARG A 16 10.62 10.28 -5.07
N TYR A 17 10.43 11.04 -4.00
CA TYR A 17 9.47 10.71 -2.95
C TYR A 17 8.08 11.25 -3.31
N SER A 18 7.05 10.46 -3.02
CA SER A 18 5.66 10.72 -3.40
C SER A 18 5.09 12.02 -2.83
N ASP A 19 5.59 12.45 -1.68
CA ASP A 19 5.28 13.71 -1.02
C ASP A 19 5.82 14.94 -1.77
N LYS A 20 6.85 14.79 -2.60
CA LYS A 20 7.51 15.91 -3.29
C LYS A 20 6.87 16.30 -4.62
N HIS A 21 6.12 15.39 -5.24
CA HIS A 21 5.53 15.62 -6.56
C HIS A 21 4.01 15.39 -6.58
N ASN A 22 3.37 15.40 -5.41
CA ASN A 22 1.93 15.18 -5.26
C ASN A 22 1.46 13.94 -6.03
N CYS A 23 2.11 12.80 -5.75
CA CYS A 23 1.93 11.55 -6.48
C CYS A 23 0.45 11.14 -6.51
N PRO A 24 -0.16 10.94 -7.70
CA PRO A 24 -1.56 10.52 -7.82
C PRO A 24 -1.78 9.02 -7.52
N TYR A 25 -0.70 8.29 -7.22
CA TYR A 25 -0.78 6.86 -6.95
C TYR A 25 -1.34 6.59 -5.55
N ASP A 26 -2.40 5.78 -5.46
CA ASP A 26 -3.05 5.45 -4.19
C ASP A 26 -2.35 4.29 -3.47
N TYR A 27 -1.30 4.64 -2.72
CA TYR A 27 -0.58 3.70 -1.86
C TYR A 27 -1.46 3.09 -0.76
N LYS A 28 -2.52 3.79 -0.32
CA LYS A 28 -3.37 3.32 0.77
C LYS A 28 -4.28 2.20 0.31
N ALA A 29 -4.88 2.35 -0.87
CA ALA A 29 -5.72 1.31 -1.46
C ALA A 29 -4.90 0.03 -1.72
N GLU A 30 -3.69 0.14 -2.26
CA GLU A 30 -2.82 -1.02 -2.49
C GLU A 30 -2.45 -1.71 -1.16
N ALA A 31 -2.06 -0.94 -0.14
CA ALA A 31 -1.73 -1.48 1.16
C ALA A 31 -2.93 -2.17 1.83
N ALA A 32 -4.12 -1.57 1.76
CA ALA A 32 -5.34 -2.15 2.31
C ALA A 32 -5.71 -3.46 1.62
N GLU A 33 -5.55 -3.55 0.30
CA GLU A 33 -5.79 -4.80 -0.43
C GLU A 33 -4.79 -5.89 -0.05
N LYS A 34 -3.50 -5.54 0.12
CA LYS A 34 -2.48 -6.49 0.59
C LYS A 34 -2.81 -7.01 1.99
N ILE A 35 -3.13 -6.11 2.92
CA ILE A 35 -3.54 -6.48 4.29
C ILE A 35 -4.79 -7.38 4.27
N ARG A 36 -5.77 -7.08 3.42
CA ARG A 36 -6.98 -7.90 3.27
C ARG A 36 -6.67 -9.31 2.74
N LYS A 37 -5.70 -9.44 1.84
CA LYS A 37 -5.25 -10.75 1.31
C LYS A 37 -4.42 -11.52 2.34
N GLU A 38 -3.61 -10.83 3.14
CA GLU A 38 -2.66 -11.45 4.07
C GLU A 38 -3.25 -11.73 5.46
N ASN A 39 -4.34 -11.08 5.88
CA ASN A 39 -5.04 -11.45 7.12
C ASN A 39 -6.02 -12.60 6.85
N PRO A 40 -5.68 -13.86 7.16
CA PRO A 40 -6.69 -14.90 7.23
C PRO A 40 -7.73 -14.45 8.26
N VAL A 41 -9.01 -14.51 7.89
CA VAL A 41 -10.09 -14.22 8.83
C VAL A 41 -10.00 -15.29 9.91
N VAL A 42 -9.44 -14.94 11.07
CA VAL A 42 -9.39 -15.82 12.22
C VAL A 42 -10.82 -15.86 12.78
N VAL A 43 -11.65 -16.69 12.16
CA VAL A 43 -12.97 -17.04 12.69
C VAL A 43 -12.72 -18.10 13.74
N ALA A 44 -12.25 -17.68 14.93
CA ALA A 44 -12.27 -18.56 16.08
C ALA A 44 -13.73 -18.91 16.38
N GLU A 45 -14.04 -20.21 16.40
CA GLU A 45 -15.37 -20.70 16.74
C GLU A 45 -15.77 -20.10 18.10
N LYS A 46 -16.93 -19.44 18.17
CA LYS A 46 -17.43 -18.88 19.42
C LYS A 46 -17.59 -20.02 20.41
N ILE A 47 -16.71 -20.07 21.41
CA ILE A 47 -16.65 -21.09 22.46
C ILE A 47 -18.09 -21.42 22.91
N GLN A 48 -18.54 -22.65 22.63
CA GLN A 48 -19.79 -23.16 23.15
C GLN A 48 -19.61 -23.36 24.65
N ARG A 49 -20.34 -22.58 25.45
CA ARG A 49 -20.35 -22.71 26.90
C ARG A 49 -21.08 -24.00 27.26
N ILE A 50 -20.39 -24.88 27.98
CA ILE A 50 -20.95 -26.04 28.71
C ILE A 50 -21.76 -25.54 29.90
#